data_AF-A0A848IX79-F1
#
_entry.id   AF-A0A848IX79-F1
#
_cell.length_a   1.000
_cell.length_b   1.000
_cell.length_c   1.000
_cell.angle_alpha   90.00
_cell.angle_beta   90.00
_cell.angle_gamma   90.00
#
_symmetry.space_group_name_H-M   'P 1'
#
loop_
_entity.id
_entity.type
_entity.pdbx_description
1 polymer ?
#
loop_
_entity_poly.entity_id
_entity_poly.type
_entity_poly.pdbx_seq_one_letter_code
_entity_poly.pdbx_strand_id
1 'polypeptide(L)'
;MSYLDKATHLYEMINSGQLLDAFEKYYSENIVMQENSEEPRVGKESNREYEKNFLSNIQEFHGAGVGAITSNEDTKTTMVESWMDVTFKGDQRVKLEQVAVQKWDGDQIVNERFYHQ
;
A
#
# COMPACT_ATOMS: atom_id res chain seq x y z
N MET A 1 5.93 -19.00 -2.32
CA MET A 1 4.88 -18.21 -1.65
C MET A 1 3.80 -17.92 -2.68
N SER A 2 2.54 -18.16 -2.32
CA SER A 2 1.39 -17.71 -3.09
C SER A 2 1.34 -16.17 -3.13
N TYR A 3 0.51 -15.57 -3.98
CA TYR A 3 0.27 -14.13 -3.90
C TYR A 3 -0.43 -13.75 -2.60
N LEU A 4 -1.27 -14.64 -2.04
CA LEU A 4 -1.86 -14.45 -0.72
C LEU A 4 -0.79 -14.31 0.36
N ASP A 5 0.21 -15.20 0.38
CA ASP A 5 1.31 -15.14 1.37
C ASP A 5 2.13 -13.85 1.20
N LYS A 6 2.41 -13.45 -0.05
CA LYS A 6 3.18 -12.22 -0.33
C LYS A 6 2.44 -10.97 0.11
N ALA A 7 1.15 -10.86 -0.22
CA ALA A 7 0.31 -9.74 0.20
C ALA A 7 0.14 -9.70 1.73
N THR A 8 -0.06 -10.86 2.36
CA THR A 8 -0.12 -10.95 3.82
C THR A 8 1.17 -10.43 4.46
N HIS A 9 2.31 -10.91 4.01
CA HIS A 9 3.60 -10.47 4.54
C HIS A 9 3.90 -9.00 4.24
N LEU A 10 3.51 -8.48 3.07
CA LEU A 10 3.61 -7.05 2.74
C LEU A 10 2.87 -6.21 3.79
N TYR A 11 1.63 -6.54 4.11
CA TYR A 11 0.85 -5.78 5.08
C TYR A 11 1.27 -6.00 6.54
N GLU A 12 1.79 -7.18 6.88
CA GLU A 12 2.46 -7.38 8.18
C GLU A 12 3.65 -6.43 8.35
N MET A 13 4.49 -6.28 7.31
CA MET A 13 5.59 -5.31 7.32
C MET A 13 5.10 -3.87 7.41
N ILE A 14 4.03 -3.50 6.68
CA ILE A 14 3.48 -2.14 6.75
C ILE A 14 2.98 -1.84 8.17
N ASN A 15 2.20 -2.75 8.76
CA ASN A 15 1.64 -2.58 10.11
C ASN A 15 2.70 -2.60 11.22
N SER A 16 3.88 -3.18 10.98
CA SER A 16 5.03 -3.14 11.90
C SER A 16 5.91 -1.89 11.72
N GLY A 17 5.52 -0.94 10.88
CA GLY A 17 6.25 0.30 10.63
C GLY A 17 7.38 0.18 9.59
N GLN A 18 7.40 -0.92 8.82
CA GLN A 18 8.42 -1.21 7.81
C GLN A 18 7.92 -0.90 6.40
N LEU A 19 7.09 0.13 6.22
CA LEU A 19 6.47 0.49 4.95
C LEU A 19 7.51 0.64 3.83
N LEU A 20 8.58 1.40 4.05
CA LEU A 20 9.60 1.63 3.02
C LEU A 20 10.39 0.35 2.67
N ASP A 21 10.70 -0.49 3.65
CA ASP A 21 11.37 -1.77 3.40
C ASP A 21 10.46 -2.72 2.61
N ALA A 22 9.17 -2.73 2.93
CA ALA A 22 8.17 -3.50 2.22
C ALA A 22 8.00 -2.99 0.78
N PHE A 23 8.02 -1.66 0.61
CA PHE A 23 8.00 -1.00 -0.69
C PHE A 23 9.21 -1.42 -1.54
N GLU A 24 10.42 -1.38 -0.97
CA GLU A 24 11.62 -1.82 -1.68
C GLU A 24 11.57 -3.28 -2.09
N LYS A 25 11.06 -4.15 -1.22
CA LYS A 25 10.99 -5.59 -1.44
C LYS A 25 9.95 -5.98 -2.50
N TYR A 26 8.74 -5.44 -2.39
CA TYR A 26 7.59 -5.95 -3.14
C TYR A 26 7.21 -5.11 -4.35
N TYR A 27 7.77 -3.93 -4.56
CA TYR A 27 7.37 -3.08 -5.68
C TYR A 27 8.41 -3.08 -6.79
N SER A 28 7.93 -3.28 -8.02
CA SER A 28 8.77 -3.27 -9.22
C SER A 28 9.29 -1.88 -9.56
N GLU A 29 10.36 -1.80 -10.35
CA GLU A 29 10.94 -0.52 -10.78
C GLU A 29 9.94 0.31 -11.61
N ASN A 30 9.07 -0.36 -12.36
CA ASN A 30 8.07 0.24 -13.25
C ASN A 30 6.67 0.29 -12.63
N ILE A 31 6.56 0.24 -11.29
CA ILE A 31 5.26 0.28 -10.60
C ILE A 31 4.41 1.46 -11.06
N VAL A 32 3.12 1.21 -11.27
CA VAL A 32 2.10 2.26 -11.46
C VAL A 32 1.12 2.22 -10.30
N MET A 33 1.05 3.29 -9.50
CA MET A 33 0.10 3.44 -8.39
C MET A 33 -0.94 4.51 -8.71
N GLN A 34 -2.19 4.30 -8.28
CA GLN A 34 -3.28 5.23 -8.56
C GLN A 34 -4.23 5.34 -7.37
N GLU A 35 -4.56 6.58 -6.98
CA GLU A 35 -5.65 6.88 -6.05
C GLU A 35 -6.96 7.02 -6.82
N ASN A 36 -7.98 6.24 -6.46
CA ASN A 36 -9.33 6.34 -7.04
C ASN A 36 -9.32 6.49 -8.56
N SER A 37 -9.67 7.66 -9.08
CA SER A 37 -9.68 7.98 -10.52
C SER A 37 -8.70 9.11 -10.88
N GLU A 38 -7.74 9.40 -10.01
CA GLU A 38 -6.71 10.41 -10.24
C GLU A 38 -5.68 9.95 -11.27
N GLU A 39 -4.82 10.87 -11.71
CA GLU A 39 -3.69 10.55 -12.57
C GLU A 39 -2.72 9.59 -11.87
N PRO A 40 -2.25 8.52 -12.54
CA PRO A 40 -1.39 7.53 -11.93
C PRO A 40 0.05 8.07 -11.71
N ARG A 41 0.66 7.64 -10.61
CA ARG A 41 2.08 7.81 -10.32
C ARG A 41 2.87 6.66 -10.94
N VAL A 42 3.79 6.98 -11.85
CA VAL A 42 4.55 5.99 -12.61
C VAL A 42 6.00 5.94 -12.14
N GLY A 43 6.51 4.73 -11.88
CA GLY A 43 7.88 4.45 -11.51
C GLY A 43 8.10 4.37 -10.00
N LYS A 44 9.09 3.56 -9.59
CA LYS A 44 9.39 3.29 -8.18
C LYS A 44 9.92 4.52 -7.45
N GLU A 45 10.72 5.35 -8.11
CA GLU A 45 11.27 6.58 -7.50
C GLU A 45 10.16 7.57 -7.11
N SER A 46 9.27 7.92 -8.04
CA SER A 46 8.16 8.86 -7.77
C SER A 46 7.22 8.35 -6.68
N ASN A 47 6.94 7.05 -6.66
CA ASN A 47 6.11 6.46 -5.61
C ASN A 47 6.84 6.42 -4.26
N ARG A 48 8.14 6.10 -4.22
CA ARG A 48 8.95 6.17 -2.99
C ARG A 48 8.96 7.57 -2.39
N GLU A 49 9.08 8.61 -3.20
CA GLU A 49 9.03 9.99 -2.73
C GLU A 49 7.64 10.33 -2.15
N TYR A 50 6.57 9.88 -2.79
CA TYR A 50 5.21 10.03 -2.28
C TYR A 50 5.05 9.36 -0.90
N GLU A 51 5.48 8.10 -0.75
CA GLU A 51 5.42 7.37 0.52
C GLU A 51 6.24 8.06 1.63
N LYS A 52 7.45 8.55 1.30
CA LYS A 52 8.28 9.31 2.25
C LYS A 52 7.59 10.59 2.69
N ASN A 53 6.99 11.33 1.77
CA ASN A 53 6.26 12.56 2.09
C ASN A 53 5.05 12.26 2.96
N PHE A 54 4.28 11.21 2.64
CA PHE A 54 3.17 10.73 3.45
C PHE A 54 3.60 10.43 4.90
N LEU A 55 4.62 9.58 5.08
CA LEU A 55 5.17 9.25 6.40
C LEU A 55 5.68 10.49 7.14
N SER A 56 6.34 11.42 6.43
CA SER A 56 6.88 12.64 7.03
C SER A 56 5.78 13.60 7.53
N ASN A 57 4.56 13.50 6.99
CA ASN A 57 3.42 14.31 7.39
C ASN A 57 2.65 13.73 8.58
N ILE A 58 2.88 12.47 8.94
CA ILE A 58 2.30 11.87 10.15
C ILE A 58 2.99 12.46 11.38
N GLN A 59 2.20 13.03 12.28
CA GLN A 59 2.63 13.51 13.60
C GLN A 59 2.52 12.40 14.64
N GLU A 60 1.40 11.68 14.66
CA GLU A 60 1.15 10.56 15.58
C GLU A 60 0.52 9.39 14.83
N PHE A 61 0.98 8.17 15.14
CA PHE A 61 0.42 6.93 14.61
C PHE A 61 -0.32 6.19 15.73
N HIS A 62 -1.62 5.97 15.54
CA HIS A 62 -2.50 5.37 16.54
C HIS A 62 -2.79 3.89 16.26
N GLY A 63 -2.54 3.44 15.03
CA GLY A 63 -2.65 2.04 14.64
C GLY A 63 -2.88 1.87 13.13
N ALA A 64 -2.67 0.66 12.65
CA ALA A 64 -3.09 0.22 11.33
C ALA A 64 -3.47 -1.26 11.39
N GLY A 65 -4.18 -1.73 10.37
CA GLY A 65 -4.58 -3.11 10.30
C GLY A 65 -5.17 -3.49 8.95
N VAL A 66 -5.40 -4.79 8.82
CA VAL A 66 -6.02 -5.41 7.64
C VAL A 66 -7.34 -6.04 8.07
N GLY A 67 -8.41 -5.71 7.35
CA GLY A 67 -9.72 -6.35 7.52
C GLY A 67 -9.79 -7.69 6.78
N ALA A 68 -9.45 -7.68 5.49
CA ALA A 68 -9.49 -8.85 4.64
C ALA A 68 -8.38 -8.82 3.56
N ILE A 69 -7.91 -10.01 3.18
CA ILE A 69 -7.03 -10.24 2.03
C ILE A 69 -7.62 -11.37 1.20
N THR A 70 -7.67 -11.18 -0.12
CA THR A 70 -7.95 -12.27 -1.06
C THR A 70 -6.92 -12.26 -2.20
N SER A 71 -6.67 -13.42 -2.80
CA SER A 71 -5.85 -13.56 -4.00
C SER A 71 -6.56 -14.31 -5.11
N ASN A 72 -6.14 -14.06 -6.34
CA ASN A 72 -6.40 -14.89 -7.50
C ASN A 72 -5.05 -15.16 -8.17
N GLU A 73 -4.59 -16.41 -8.10
CA GLU A 73 -3.28 -16.82 -8.61
C GLU A 73 -3.22 -16.79 -10.15
N ASP A 74 -4.33 -17.12 -10.82
CA ASP A 74 -4.40 -17.15 -12.28
C ASP A 74 -4.25 -15.75 -12.88
N THR A 75 -4.90 -14.76 -12.26
CA THR A 75 -4.81 -13.36 -12.68
C THR A 75 -3.69 -12.59 -11.97
N LYS A 76 -2.92 -13.25 -11.10
CA LYS A 76 -1.83 -12.66 -10.30
C LYS A 76 -2.29 -11.39 -9.57
N THR A 77 -3.46 -11.44 -8.96
CA THR A 77 -4.11 -10.26 -8.37
C THR A 77 -4.39 -10.49 -6.89
N THR A 78 -4.13 -9.49 -6.06
CA THR A 78 -4.55 -9.46 -4.65
C THR A 78 -5.44 -8.26 -4.39
N MET A 79 -6.35 -8.39 -3.44
CA MET A 79 -7.14 -7.29 -2.91
C MET A 79 -6.99 -7.26 -1.39
N VAL A 80 -6.69 -6.09 -0.85
CA VAL A 80 -6.46 -5.90 0.58
C VAL A 80 -7.32 -4.76 1.10
N GLU A 81 -8.21 -5.06 2.02
CA GLU A 81 -8.93 -4.07 2.83
C GLU A 81 -8.04 -3.70 4.02
N SER A 82 -7.67 -2.43 4.11
CA SER A 82 -6.77 -1.93 5.15
C SER A 82 -7.25 -0.62 5.75
N TRP A 83 -6.86 -0.36 7.00
CA TRP A 83 -7.13 0.89 7.69
C TRP A 83 -5.89 1.40 8.41
N MET A 84 -5.86 2.71 8.64
CA MET A 84 -4.82 3.41 9.38
C MET A 84 -5.44 4.57 10.16
N ASP A 85 -5.03 4.74 11.42
CA ASP A 85 -5.48 5.80 12.30
C ASP A 85 -4.28 6.68 12.66
N VAL A 86 -4.26 7.91 12.14
CA VAL A 86 -3.12 8.82 12.20
C VAL A 86 -3.56 10.25 12.50
N THR A 87 -2.66 11.01 13.11
CA THR A 87 -2.76 12.47 13.18
C THR A 87 -1.72 13.05 12.25
N PHE A 88 -2.14 13.86 11.27
CA PHE A 88 -1.23 14.59 10.40
C PHE A 88 -0.76 15.90 11.06
N LYS A 89 0.40 16.39 10.64
CA LYS A 89 0.96 17.66 11.12
C LYS A 89 0.01 18.81 10.81
N GLY A 90 -0.45 19.48 11.87
CA GLY A 90 -1.33 20.65 11.75
C GLY A 90 -2.79 20.32 11.41
N ASP A 91 -3.16 19.04 11.41
CA ASP A 91 -4.54 18.59 11.15
C ASP A 91 -5.07 17.73 12.31
N GLN A 92 -6.35 17.38 12.23
CA GLN A 92 -7.05 16.53 13.18
C GLN A 92 -6.77 15.04 12.93
N ARG A 93 -6.93 14.23 13.98
CA ARG A 93 -6.82 12.76 13.90
C ARG A 93 -7.86 12.22 12.91
N VAL A 94 -7.43 11.36 12.01
CA VAL A 94 -8.24 10.78 10.94
C VAL A 94 -8.03 9.27 10.88
N LYS A 95 -9.12 8.54 10.63
CA LYS A 95 -9.09 7.13 10.28
C LYS A 95 -9.27 7.01 8.77
N LEU A 96 -8.26 6.48 8.11
CA LEU A 96 -8.23 6.18 6.68
C LEU A 96 -8.60 4.72 6.48
N GLU A 97 -9.49 4.44 5.54
CA GLU A 97 -9.93 3.09 5.17
C GLU A 97 -9.92 2.96 3.65
N GLN A 98 -9.36 1.87 3.13
CA GLN A 98 -9.19 1.69 1.70
C GLN A 98 -9.13 0.22 1.28
N VAL A 99 -9.40 -0.03 0.00
CA VAL A 99 -9.09 -1.30 -0.66
C VAL A 99 -8.00 -1.07 -1.70
N ALA A 100 -6.88 -1.80 -1.57
CA ALA A 100 -5.83 -1.84 -2.57
C ALA A 100 -6.02 -3.05 -3.50
N VAL A 101 -6.11 -2.81 -4.81
CA VAL A 101 -6.09 -3.86 -5.84
C VAL A 101 -4.71 -3.89 -6.47
N GLN A 102 -3.99 -4.99 -6.25
CA GLN A 102 -2.59 -5.14 -6.65
C GLN A 102 -2.45 -6.21 -7.73
N LYS A 103 -1.75 -5.88 -8.81
CA LYS A 103 -1.33 -6.83 -9.85
C LYS A 103 0.15 -7.12 -9.72
N TRP A 104 0.47 -8.39 -9.83
CA TRP A 104 1.81 -8.90 -9.60
C TRP A 104 2.45 -9.44 -10.88
N ASP A 105 3.77 -9.30 -10.96
CA ASP A 105 4.62 -10.05 -11.86
C ASP A 105 5.79 -10.68 -11.08
N GLY A 106 5.86 -12.02 -11.12
CA GLY A 106 6.75 -12.78 -10.25
C GLY A 106 6.54 -12.48 -8.76
N ASP A 107 7.53 -11.84 -8.14
CA ASP A 107 7.53 -11.48 -6.72
C ASP A 107 7.21 -9.99 -6.46
N GLN A 108 6.94 -9.21 -7.52
CA GLN A 108 6.77 -7.77 -7.41
C GLN A 108 5.39 -7.30 -7.89
N ILE A 109 4.88 -6.26 -7.26
CA ILE A 109 3.70 -5.51 -7.67
C ILE A 109 4.11 -4.57 -8.80
N VAL A 110 3.37 -4.64 -9.91
CA VAL A 110 3.56 -3.83 -11.11
C VAL A 110 2.46 -2.78 -11.29
N ASN A 111 1.31 -3.01 -10.68
CA ASN A 111 0.23 -2.03 -10.64
C ASN A 111 -0.52 -2.14 -9.33
N GLU A 112 -0.85 -0.99 -8.74
CA GLU A 112 -1.67 -0.90 -7.54
C GLU A 112 -2.69 0.23 -7.72
N ARG A 113 -3.94 -0.03 -7.33
CA ARG A 113 -4.99 0.98 -7.33
C ARG A 113 -5.72 0.96 -6.01
N PHE A 114 -5.82 2.12 -5.38
CA PHE A 114 -6.52 2.32 -4.12
C PHE A 114 -7.95 2.82 -4.39
N TYR A 115 -8.89 2.30 -3.61
CA TYR A 115 -10.29 2.72 -3.60
C TYR A 115 -10.67 3.16 -2.20
N HIS A 116 -11.12 4.42 -2.06
CA HIS A 116 -11.57 5.05 -0.83
C HIS A 116 -12.53 6.22 -1.13
N GLN A 117 -13.18 6.78 -0.11
CA GLN A 117 -14.12 7.91 -0.22
C GLN A 117 -13.47 9.23 0.19
#